data_AF-A0A5C6TQA9-F1
#
_entry.id   AF-A0A5C6TQA9-F1
#
_cell.length_a   1.000
_cell.length_b   1.000
_cell.length_c   1.000
_cell.angle_alpha   90.00
_cell.angle_beta   90.00
_cell.angle_gamma   90.00
#
_symmetry.space_group_name_H-M   'P 1'
#
loop_
_entity.id
_entity.type
_entity.pdbx_description
1 polymer ?
#
loop_
_entity_poly.entity_id
_entity_poly.type
_entity_poly.pdbx_seq_one_letter_code
_entity_poly.pdbx_strand_id
1 'polypeptide(L)'
;MTVMVLTSGRMTATGRKIYEVMLHISQVRLDAMNAMPPADYMFEAPLAAMLRSSGASENDRTDAKRYLKEMRDFTVDWESTAPGDGVKWQGFSMLSEVIIELRNGENWVRWSFPPTIIAALRDPASGHGSILK
;
A
#
# COMPACT_ATOMS: atom_id res chain seq x y z
N MET A 1 -18.16 17.00 -9.44
CA MET A 1 -17.18 17.18 -8.36
C MET A 1 -17.21 15.92 -7.53
N THR A 2 -16.19 15.09 -7.64
CA THR A 2 -16.12 13.82 -6.93
C THR A 2 -15.63 14.07 -5.52
N VAL A 3 -16.34 13.54 -4.52
CA VAL A 3 -15.98 13.68 -3.11
C VAL A 3 -15.43 12.36 -2.64
N MET A 4 -14.14 12.32 -2.28
CA MET A 4 -13.54 11.15 -1.62
C MET A 4 -13.79 11.27 -0.13
N VAL A 5 -14.40 10.25 0.48
CA VAL A 5 -14.64 10.19 1.92
C VAL A 5 -13.75 9.12 2.52
N LEU A 6 -12.72 9.52 3.28
CA LEU A 6 -11.90 8.58 4.05
C LEU A 6 -12.74 8.00 5.20
N THR A 7 -13.32 6.82 5.01
CA THR A 7 -14.30 6.25 5.95
C THR A 7 -13.65 5.66 7.21
N SER A 8 -12.56 4.88 7.12
CA SER A 8 -12.11 4.16 8.32
C SER A 8 -10.67 3.65 8.31
N GLY A 9 -9.88 4.17 9.26
CA GLY A 9 -8.65 3.55 9.75
C GLY A 9 -7.78 4.54 10.53
N ARG A 10 -7.22 4.11 11.67
CA ARG A 10 -6.16 4.87 12.36
C ARG A 10 -4.84 4.19 12.09
N MET A 11 -4.02 4.81 11.24
CA MET A 11 -2.64 4.39 11.04
C MET A 11 -1.70 5.29 11.84
N THR A 12 -0.79 4.64 12.58
CA THR A 12 0.29 5.32 13.30
C THR A 12 1.19 6.13 12.35
N ALA A 13 1.87 7.15 12.87
CA ALA A 13 2.82 7.92 12.08
C ALA A 13 3.95 7.05 11.52
N THR A 14 4.45 6.09 12.31
CA THR A 14 5.44 5.11 11.85
C THR A 14 4.88 4.20 10.77
N GLY A 15 3.65 3.68 10.94
CA GLY A 15 2.96 2.89 9.93
C GLY A 15 2.84 3.63 8.59
N ARG A 16 2.49 4.93 8.60
CA ARG A 16 2.44 5.76 7.37
C ARG A 16 3.78 5.81 6.64
N LYS A 17 4.87 6.08 7.36
CA LYS A 17 6.21 6.12 6.75
C LYS A 17 6.63 4.77 6.17
N ILE A 18 6.29 3.66 6.83
CA ILE A 18 6.56 2.31 6.31
C ILE A 18 5.75 2.08 5.02
N TYR A 19 4.50 2.52 4.98
CA TYR A 19 3.65 2.41 3.80
C TYR A 19 4.17 3.27 2.63
N GLU A 20 4.63 4.49 2.89
CA GLU A 20 5.29 5.33 1.89
C GLU A 20 6.52 4.63 1.28
N VAL A 21 7.34 3.97 2.10
CA VAL A 21 8.48 3.16 1.62
C VAL A 21 7.99 1.99 0.76
N MET A 22 6.92 1.29 1.13
CA MET A 22 6.34 0.23 0.31
C MET A 22 5.87 0.73 -1.04
N LEU A 23 5.14 1.85 -1.07
CA LEU A 23 4.67 2.48 -2.31
C LEU A 23 5.85 2.83 -3.21
N HIS A 24 6.88 3.47 -2.64
CA HIS A 24 8.07 3.86 -3.40
C HIS A 24 8.81 2.65 -3.99
N ILE A 25 9.07 1.60 -3.20
CA ILE A 25 9.70 0.36 -3.69
C ILE A 25 8.87 -0.26 -4.82
N SER A 26 7.55 -0.27 -4.65
CA SER A 26 6.63 -0.89 -5.61
C SER A 26 6.56 -0.10 -6.92
N GLN A 27 6.54 1.23 -6.84
CA GLN A 27 6.57 2.11 -8.00
C GLN A 27 7.86 1.90 -8.81
N VAL A 28 9.02 1.97 -8.15
CA VAL A 28 10.32 1.75 -8.81
C VAL A 28 10.39 0.38 -9.49
N ARG A 29 9.80 -0.66 -8.87
CA ARG A 29 9.73 -2.00 -9.48
C ARG A 29 8.78 -2.05 -10.67
N LEU A 30 7.60 -1.45 -10.56
CA LEU A 30 6.64 -1.40 -11.66
C LEU A 30 7.18 -0.61 -12.85
N ASP A 31 7.89 0.50 -12.61
CA ASP A 31 8.53 1.31 -13.66
C ASP A 31 9.63 0.52 -14.40
N ALA A 32 10.31 -0.39 -13.70
CA ALA A 32 11.31 -1.28 -14.29
C ALA A 32 10.70 -2.48 -15.04
N MET A 33 9.37 -2.71 -14.95
CA MET A 33 8.68 -3.81 -15.62
C MET A 33 8.13 -3.38 -16.97
N ASN A 34 8.39 -4.18 -18.01
CA ASN A 34 7.85 -3.93 -19.36
C ASN A 34 6.34 -4.26 -19.50
N ALA A 35 5.74 -4.94 -18.53
CA ALA A 35 4.36 -5.39 -18.56
C ALA A 35 3.73 -5.39 -17.16
N MET A 36 2.39 -5.51 -17.08
CA MET A 36 1.72 -5.67 -15.78
C MET A 36 2.11 -7.01 -15.14
N PRO A 37 2.54 -7.01 -13.87
CA PRO A 37 2.72 -8.26 -13.15
C PRO A 37 1.39 -9.04 -13.06
N PRO A 38 1.46 -10.37 -12.92
CA PRO A 38 0.26 -11.18 -12.71
C PRO A 38 -0.43 -10.80 -11.40
N ALA A 39 -1.71 -11.18 -11.27
CA ALA A 39 -2.53 -10.82 -10.12
C ALA A 39 -2.04 -11.39 -8.77
N ASP A 40 -1.23 -12.45 -8.80
CA ASP A 40 -0.61 -13.10 -7.64
C ASP A 40 0.80 -12.55 -7.32
N TYR A 41 1.25 -11.51 -8.02
CA TYR A 41 2.54 -10.91 -7.77
C TYR A 41 2.58 -10.20 -6.41
N MET A 42 3.66 -10.44 -5.66
CA MET A 42 3.95 -9.75 -4.41
C MET A 42 5.28 -9.00 -4.53
N PHE A 43 5.26 -7.73 -4.15
CA PHE A 43 6.49 -6.99 -3.87
C PHE A 43 7.14 -7.55 -2.61
N GLU A 44 8.44 -7.31 -2.44
CA GLU A 44 9.16 -7.85 -1.30
C GLU A 44 10.39 -7.01 -0.94
N ALA A 45 10.76 -6.97 0.34
CA ALA A 45 11.99 -6.35 0.79
C ALA A 45 12.39 -6.90 2.17
N PRO A 46 13.69 -6.81 2.54
CA PRO A 46 14.10 -7.08 3.90
C PRO A 46 13.38 -6.16 4.89
N LEU A 47 12.77 -6.72 5.93
CA LEU A 47 12.04 -5.96 6.95
C LEU A 47 12.93 -4.90 7.59
N ALA A 48 14.19 -5.26 7.88
CA ALA A 48 15.16 -4.35 8.47
C ALA A 48 15.46 -3.16 7.54
N ALA A 49 15.51 -3.37 6.22
CA ALA A 49 15.73 -2.30 5.26
C ALA A 49 14.52 -1.36 5.17
N MET A 50 13.30 -1.90 5.21
CA MET A 50 12.08 -1.09 5.21
C MET A 50 11.98 -0.20 6.45
N LEU A 51 12.18 -0.78 7.64
CA LEU A 51 12.13 -0.06 8.91
C LEU A 51 13.21 1.03 8.99
N ARG A 52 14.42 0.74 8.51
CA ARG A 52 15.49 1.74 8.44
C ARG A 52 15.13 2.90 7.51
N SER A 53 14.59 2.59 6.34
CA SER A 53 14.22 3.60 5.33
C SER A 53 13.05 4.49 5.79
N SER A 54 12.16 3.96 6.63
CA SER A 54 11.08 4.74 7.25
C SER A 54 11.52 5.58 8.46
N GLY A 55 12.79 5.47 8.88
CA GLY A 55 13.31 6.12 10.09
C GLY A 55 12.77 5.52 11.39
N ALA A 56 12.41 4.23 11.38
CA ALA A 56 11.87 3.53 12.54
C ALA A 56 12.99 3.18 13.54
N SER A 57 12.65 3.20 14.82
CA SER A 57 13.52 2.88 15.96
C SER A 57 13.66 1.36 16.21
N GLU A 58 14.47 0.94 17.18
CA GLU A 58 14.60 -0.49 17.52
C GLU A 58 13.31 -1.10 18.08
N ASN A 59 12.55 -0.34 18.86
CA ASN A 59 11.23 -0.75 19.37
C ASN A 59 10.25 -1.05 18.21
N ASP A 60 10.40 -0.37 17.08
CA ASP A 60 9.54 -0.58 15.91
C ASP A 60 9.77 -1.93 15.23
N ARG A 61 10.92 -2.58 15.45
CA ARG A 61 11.19 -3.92 14.91
C ARG A 61 10.28 -4.97 15.53
N THR A 62 9.97 -4.83 16.82
CA THR A 62 9.02 -5.71 17.51
C THR A 62 7.57 -5.40 17.12
N ASP A 63 7.30 -4.19 16.65
CA ASP A 63 5.98 -3.73 16.24
C ASP A 63 5.67 -3.86 14.74
N ALA A 64 6.60 -4.37 13.94
CA ALA A 64 6.39 -4.50 12.49
C ALA A 64 5.05 -5.17 12.13
N LYS A 65 4.72 -6.29 12.79
CA LYS A 65 3.45 -7.00 12.55
C LYS A 65 2.22 -6.14 12.88
N ARG A 66 2.31 -5.27 13.89
CA ARG A 66 1.25 -4.32 14.25
C ARG A 66 1.04 -3.30 13.13
N TYR A 67 2.11 -2.70 12.62
CA TYR A 67 2.03 -1.73 11.52
C TYR A 67 1.47 -2.34 10.22
N LEU A 68 1.91 -3.55 9.86
CA LEU A 68 1.38 -4.26 8.68
C LEU A 68 -0.10 -4.60 8.83
N LYS A 69 -0.52 -4.96 10.04
CA LYS A 69 -1.93 -5.21 10.35
C LYS A 69 -2.76 -3.92 10.27
N GLU A 70 -2.25 -2.80 10.80
CA GLU A 70 -2.89 -1.48 10.67
C GLU A 70 -3.17 -1.16 9.19
N MET A 71 -2.20 -1.38 8.29
CA MET A 71 -2.38 -1.13 6.85
C MET A 71 -3.40 -2.08 6.20
N ARG A 72 -3.34 -3.37 6.53
CA ARG A 72 -4.28 -4.37 5.99
C ARG A 72 -5.72 -4.09 6.43
N ASP A 73 -5.90 -3.65 7.67
CA ASP A 73 -7.21 -3.37 8.25
C ASP A 73 -7.69 -1.94 7.94
N PHE A 74 -6.86 -1.09 7.33
CA PHE A 74 -7.24 0.27 6.88
C PHE A 74 -7.99 0.19 5.56
N THR A 75 -9.22 0.71 5.54
CA THR A 75 -10.11 0.69 4.36
C THR A 75 -10.38 2.10 3.86
N VAL A 76 -10.32 2.25 2.54
CA VAL A 76 -10.68 3.44 1.80
C VAL A 76 -11.98 3.15 1.09
N ASP A 77 -13.00 3.98 1.31
CA ASP A 77 -14.20 3.98 0.48
C ASP A 77 -14.21 5.22 -0.40
N TRP A 78 -14.68 5.03 -1.62
CA TRP A 78 -14.86 6.08 -2.60
C TRP A 78 -16.29 6.01 -3.11
N GLU A 79 -16.99 7.15 -3.10
CA GLU A 79 -18.37 7.26 -3.58
C GLU A 79 -18.43 8.34 -4.66
N SER A 80 -18.91 7.99 -5.86
CA SER A 80 -19.18 9.00 -6.89
C SER A 80 -20.59 9.52 -6.72
N THR A 81 -20.70 10.83 -6.54
CA THR A 81 -21.97 11.57 -6.53
C THR A 81 -22.32 12.13 -7.91
N ALA A 82 -21.52 11.85 -8.94
CA ALA A 82 -21.73 12.39 -10.28
C ALA A 82 -22.80 11.59 -11.07
N PRO A 83 -23.83 12.26 -11.62
CA PRO A 83 -24.78 11.61 -12.50
C PRO A 83 -24.08 11.06 -13.76
N GLY A 84 -24.19 9.76 -14.02
CA GLY A 84 -23.70 9.12 -15.24
C GLY A 84 -22.39 8.34 -15.14
N ASP A 85 -21.69 8.36 -14.00
CA ASP A 85 -20.39 7.69 -13.81
C ASP A 85 -20.45 6.15 -13.77
N GLY A 86 -21.64 5.56 -13.61
CA GLY A 86 -21.85 4.10 -13.57
C GLY A 86 -21.34 3.39 -12.31
N VAL A 87 -20.23 3.85 -11.72
CA VAL A 87 -19.70 3.37 -10.44
C VAL A 87 -20.20 4.26 -9.32
N LYS A 88 -21.01 3.70 -8.42
CA LYS A 88 -21.58 4.43 -7.28
C LYS A 88 -20.69 4.38 -6.05
N TRP A 89 -20.03 3.24 -5.80
CA TRP A 89 -19.22 3.02 -4.61
C TRP A 89 -18.09 2.04 -4.90
N GLN A 90 -16.92 2.27 -4.31
CA GLN A 90 -15.76 1.41 -4.37
C GLN A 90 -15.03 1.42 -3.02
N GLY A 91 -14.90 0.25 -2.38
CA GLY A 91 -14.11 0.07 -1.17
C GLY A 91 -12.86 -0.78 -1.44
N PHE A 92 -11.73 -0.45 -0.81
CA PHE A 92 -10.51 -1.26 -0.85
C PHE A 92 -9.64 -1.04 0.39
N SER A 93 -8.80 -2.02 0.75
CA SER A 93 -7.80 -1.89 1.82
C SER A 93 -6.51 -1.25 1.32
N MET A 94 -5.62 -0.79 2.21
CA MET A 94 -4.30 -0.31 1.76
C MET A 94 -3.41 -1.46 1.29
N LEU A 95 -3.50 -2.64 1.92
CA LEU A 95 -2.82 -3.87 1.49
C LEU A 95 -3.84 -4.98 1.27
N SER A 96 -3.72 -5.72 0.17
CA SER A 96 -4.54 -6.91 -0.09
C SER A 96 -3.99 -8.13 0.64
N GLU A 97 -2.68 -8.30 0.64
CA GLU A 97 -2.00 -9.37 1.35
C GLU A 97 -0.65 -8.92 1.89
N VAL A 98 -0.25 -9.48 3.03
CA VAL A 98 1.07 -9.25 3.61
C VAL A 98 1.58 -10.50 4.31
N ILE A 99 2.85 -10.82 4.08
CA ILE A 99 3.54 -11.99 4.64
C ILE A 99 4.85 -11.51 5.25
N ILE A 100 5.18 -12.00 6.44
CA ILE A 100 6.54 -11.96 6.98
C ILE A 100 7.08 -13.39 6.95
N GLU A 101 8.19 -13.61 6.26
CA GLU A 101 8.86 -14.91 6.20
C GLU A 101 10.34 -14.78 6.53
N LEU A 102 10.90 -15.83 7.16
CA LEU A 102 12.31 -15.90 7.49
C LEU A 102 13.06 -16.54 6.31
N ARG A 103 13.97 -15.80 5.69
CA ARG A 103 14.86 -16.28 4.61
C ARG A 103 16.31 -16.16 5.08
N ASN A 104 17.04 -17.27 5.18
CA ASN A 104 18.47 -17.28 5.56
C ASN A 104 18.79 -16.47 6.84
N GLY A 105 17.91 -16.50 7.85
CA GLY A 105 18.08 -15.77 9.10
C GLY A 105 17.64 -14.29 9.06
N GLU A 106 17.14 -13.79 7.93
CA GLU A 106 16.62 -12.43 7.78
C GLU A 106 15.10 -12.45 7.57
N ASN A 107 14.37 -11.55 8.23
CA ASN A 107 12.94 -11.39 8.01
C ASN A 107 12.69 -10.58 6.73
N TRP A 108 11.92 -11.15 5.81
CA TRP A 108 11.47 -10.53 4.58
C TRP A 108 9.97 -10.25 4.67
N VAL A 109 9.58 -9.05 4.24
CA VAL A 109 8.18 -8.70 4.06
C VAL A 109 7.83 -8.88 2.61
N ARG A 110 6.70 -9.52 2.34
CA ARG A 110 6.08 -9.57 1.01
C ARG A 110 4.71 -8.92 1.10
N TRP A 111 4.32 -8.13 0.11
CA TRP A 111 3.03 -7.46 0.10
C TRP A 111 2.44 -7.36 -1.30
N SER A 112 1.11 -7.31 -1.37
CA SER A 112 0.36 -6.98 -2.58
C SER A 112 -0.61 -5.83 -2.30
N PHE A 113 -0.82 -5.01 -3.32
CA PHE A 113 -1.79 -3.93 -3.28
C PHE A 113 -3.06 -4.32 -4.03
N PRO A 114 -4.22 -3.76 -3.65
CA PRO A 114 -5.42 -3.89 -4.46
C PRO A 114 -5.20 -3.33 -5.86
N PRO A 115 -5.98 -3.81 -6.86
CA PRO A 115 -5.86 -3.35 -8.24
C PRO A 115 -5.90 -1.83 -8.42
N THR A 116 -6.72 -1.13 -7.61
CA THR A 116 -6.84 0.34 -7.62
C THR A 116 -5.51 1.04 -7.33
N ILE A 117 -4.77 0.56 -6.34
CA ILE A 117 -3.47 1.14 -5.97
C ILE A 117 -2.40 0.78 -7.01
N ILE A 118 -2.40 -0.46 -7.54
CA ILE A 118 -1.49 -0.85 -8.64
C ILE A 118 -1.69 0.06 -9.87
N ALA A 119 -2.93 0.34 -10.24
CA ALA A 119 -3.25 1.23 -11.35
C ALA A 119 -2.72 2.65 -11.09
N ALA A 120 -2.94 3.20 -9.88
CA ALA A 120 -2.48 4.52 -9.50
C ALA A 120 -0.94 4.64 -9.44
N LEU A 121 -0.24 3.58 -9.02
CA LEU A 121 1.23 3.55 -9.00
C LEU A 121 1.83 3.60 -10.41
N ARG A 122 1.15 2.99 -11.39
CA ARG A 122 1.60 2.96 -12.80
C ARG A 122 1.38 4.27 -13.52
N ASP A 123 0.24 4.91 -13.28
CA ASP A 123 -0.09 6.19 -13.91
C ASP A 123 -0.54 7.19 -12.82
N PRO A 124 0.41 7.88 -12.18
CA PRO A 124 0.10 8.86 -11.15
C PRO A 124 -0.73 10.05 -11.66
N ALA A 125 -0.79 10.27 -12.98
CA ALA A 125 -1.52 11.39 -13.60
C ALA A 125 -2.98 11.04 -13.94
N SER A 126 -3.34 9.75 -13.93
CA SER A 126 -4.66 9.23 -14.33
C SER A 126 -5.82 9.51 -13.36
N GLY A 127 -5.96 10.71 -12.78
CA GLY A 127 -7.14 11.12 -11.99
C GLY A 127 -7.38 10.39 -10.65
N HIS A 128 -6.84 9.18 -10.49
CA HIS A 128 -6.77 8.36 -9.28
C HIS A 128 -5.52 8.69 -8.45
N GLY A 129 -4.59 9.50 -8.99
CA GLY A 129 -3.39 9.96 -8.29
C GLY A 129 -3.67 10.83 -7.05
N SER A 130 -4.92 11.26 -6.84
CA SER A 130 -5.34 11.88 -5.57
C SER A 130 -5.43 10.89 -4.40
N ILE A 131 -5.34 9.58 -4.64
CA ILE A 131 -5.40 8.52 -3.60
C ILE A 131 -4.10 8.45 -2.77
N LEU A 132 -2.98 8.96 -3.30
CA LEU A 132 -1.64 8.82 -2.72
C LEU A 132 -1.07 10.13 -2.13
N LYS A 133 -1.85 11.22 -2.10
CA LYS A 133 -1.45 12.52 -1.53
C LYS A 133 -2.12 12.80 -0.20
#